data_AF-A0A6I9N9X6-F1
#
_entry.id   AF-A0A6I9N9X6-F1
#
_cell.length_a   1.000
_cell.length_b   1.000
_cell.length_c   1.000
_cell.angle_alpha   90.00
_cell.angle_beta   90.00
_cell.angle_gamma   90.00
#
_symmetry.space_group_name_H-M   'P 1'
#
loop_
_entity.id
_entity.type
_entity.pdbx_description
1 polymer ?
#
loop_
_entity_poly.entity_id
_entity_poly.type
_entity_poly.pdbx_seq_one_letter_code
_entity_poly.pdbx_strand_id
1 'polypeptide(L)' 'YLAKLSSVGSIRDEETCERLRGLIQRQVQICKRSVEVMDAVRRGAQLAIDECQFQFRNRRWNCSTLETMPVFGKIVTQ' A
#
# COMPACT_ATOMS: atom_id res chain seq x y z
N TYR A 1 -10.89 12.54 11.38
CA TYR A 1 -11.33 11.74 10.22
C TYR A 1 -10.43 12.09 9.04
N LEU A 2 -9.55 11.16 8.66
CA LEU A 2 -8.28 11.28 7.90
C LEU A 2 -7.03 11.35 8.79
N ALA A 3 -6.69 10.21 9.41
CA ALA A 3 -5.43 10.02 10.13
C ALA A 3 -4.48 9.10 9.35
N LYS A 4 -3.51 9.76 8.70
CA LYS A 4 -2.08 9.42 8.57
C LYS A 4 -1.64 8.05 8.03
N LEU A 5 -1.04 8.14 6.84
CA LEU A 5 0.28 7.63 6.46
C LEU A 5 1.22 7.30 7.64
N SER A 6 1.08 6.14 8.24
CA SER A 6 2.15 5.49 8.98
C SER A 6 2.40 4.14 8.28
N SER A 7 3.19 4.07 7.21
CA SER A 7 4.65 4.18 7.39
C SER A 7 5.43 4.51 6.11
N VAL A 8 4.85 5.21 5.13
CA VAL A 8 5.59 5.52 3.89
C VAL A 8 5.28 6.92 3.39
N GLY A 9 5.99 7.90 3.97
CA GLY A 9 6.30 9.13 3.22
C GLY A 9 6.93 8.76 1.87
N SER A 10 6.79 9.64 0.87
CA SER A 10 7.27 9.43 -0.50
C SER A 10 8.47 8.47 -0.60
N ILE A 11 8.32 7.34 -1.32
CA ILE A 11 9.41 6.37 -1.51
C ILE A 11 10.40 7.03 -2.46
N ARG A 12 11.48 7.60 -1.90
CA ARG A 12 12.46 8.41 -2.62
C ARG A 12 13.87 7.87 -2.55
N ASP A 13 14.10 6.91 -1.67
CA ASP A 13 15.40 6.30 -1.41
C ASP A 13 15.24 4.81 -1.08
N GLU A 14 16.34 4.07 -1.19
CA GLU A 14 16.39 2.64 -0.89
C GLU A 14 16.16 2.32 0.59
N GLU A 15 16.50 3.23 1.49
CA GLU A 15 16.30 3.04 2.94
C GLU A 15 14.81 2.95 3.27
N THR A 16 13.99 3.75 2.59
CA THR A 16 12.54 3.72 2.73
C THR A 16 11.99 2.34 2.35
N CYS A 17 12.54 1.68 1.33
CA CYS A 17 12.14 0.33 0.90
C CYS A 17 12.37 -0.75 1.98
N GLU A 18 13.45 -0.62 2.77
CA GLU A 18 13.75 -1.57 3.86
C GLU A 18 12.83 -1.37 5.08
N ARG A 19 12.39 -0.13 5.30
CA ARG A 19 11.47 0.22 6.39
C ARG A 19 10.01 -0.17 6.11
N LEU A 20 9.69 -0.59 4.87
CA LEU A 20 8.36 -1.04 4.49
C LEU A 20 7.98 -2.35 5.19
N ARG A 21 6.99 -2.28 6.08
CA ARG A 21 6.41 -3.47 6.70
C ARG A 21 5.55 -4.23 5.69
N GLY A 22 5.60 -5.56 5.76
CA GLY A 22 4.78 -6.45 4.94
C GLY A 22 5.45 -6.94 3.64
N LEU A 23 6.53 -6.30 3.18
CA LEU A 23 7.26 -6.77 2.01
C LEU A 23 8.13 -7.99 2.32
N ILE A 24 8.19 -8.93 1.37
CA ILE A 24 9.18 -10.00 1.39
C ILE A 24 10.50 -9.53 0.77
N GLN A 25 11.60 -10.24 1.05
CA GLN A 25 12.94 -9.86 0.58
C GLN A 25 12.99 -9.55 -0.92
N ARG A 26 12.33 -10.37 -1.75
CA ARG A 26 12.27 -10.15 -3.20
C ARG A 26 11.58 -8.84 -3.58
N GLN A 27 10.53 -8.43 -2.87
CA GLN A 27 9.82 -7.18 -3.11
C GLN A 27 10.65 -5.97 -2.66
N VAL A 28 11.41 -6.09 -1.58
CA VAL A 28 12.38 -5.06 -1.16
C VAL A 28 13.42 -4.84 -2.26
N GLN A 29 13.95 -5.91 -2.87
CA GLN A 29 14.90 -5.80 -3.98
C GLN A 29 14.29 -5.19 -5.25
N ILE A 30 12.99 -5.36 -5.48
CA ILE A 30 12.29 -4.67 -6.58
C ILE A 30 12.13 -3.19 -6.25
N CYS A 31 11.69 -2.87 -5.03
CA CYS A 31 11.52 -1.49 -4.56
C CYS A 31 12.83 -0.70 -4.71
N LYS A 32 13.96 -1.26 -4.25
CA LYS A 32 15.28 -0.63 -4.35
C LYS A 32 15.75 -0.38 -5.78
N ARG A 33 15.48 -1.31 -6.70
CA ARG A 33 15.87 -1.19 -8.12
C ARG A 33 15.00 -0.23 -8.93
N SER A 34 13.92 0.26 -8.35
CA SER A 34 12.90 1.05 -9.06
C SER A 34 12.36 2.18 -8.18
N VAL A 35 13.18 2.71 -7.27
CA VAL A 35 12.78 3.74 -6.29
C VAL A 35 12.14 4.94 -6.97
N GLU A 36 12.65 5.37 -8.14
CA GLU A 36 12.13 6.52 -8.86
C GLU A 36 10.65 6.39 -9.28
N VAL A 37 10.14 5.16 -9.44
CA VAL A 37 8.73 4.89 -9.80
C VAL A 37 7.87 4.43 -8.62
N MET A 38 8.46 4.10 -7.48
CA MET A 38 7.71 3.53 -6.34
C MET A 38 6.69 4.51 -5.75
N ASP A 39 6.89 5.81 -5.92
CA ASP A 39 5.91 6.84 -5.56
C ASP A 39 4.61 6.72 -6.38
N ALA A 40 4.71 6.38 -7.66
CA ALA A 40 3.57 6.11 -8.53
C ALA A 40 2.87 4.81 -8.16
N VAL A 41 3.64 3.76 -7.82
CA VAL A 41 3.10 2.49 -7.32
C VAL A 41 2.28 2.70 -6.04
N ARG A 42 2.79 3.48 -5.08
CA ARG A 42 2.05 3.85 -3.86
C ARG A 42 0.73 4.55 -4.20
N ARG A 43 0.76 5.56 -5.07
CA ARG A 43 -0.45 6.29 -5.48
C ARG A 43 -1.46 5.38 -6.18
N GLY A 44 -1.01 4.51 -7.08
CA GLY A 44 -1.87 3.56 -7.77
C GLY A 44 -2.61 2.63 -6.81
N ALA A 45 -1.92 2.14 -5.77
CA ALA A 45 -2.52 1.33 -4.73
C ALA A 45 -3.59 2.09 -3.93
N GLN A 46 -3.34 3.36 -3.58
CA GLN A 46 -4.34 4.20 -2.91
C GLN A 46 -5.57 4.43 -3.80
N LEU A 47 -5.36 4.82 -5.07
CA LEU A 47 -6.44 5.05 -6.03
C LEU A 47 -7.29 3.78 -6.24
N ALA A 48 -6.66 2.61 -6.29
CA ALA A 48 -7.38 1.35 -6.41
C ALA A 48 -8.30 1.08 -5.21
N ILE A 49 -7.85 1.39 -3.98
CA ILE A 49 -8.68 1.26 -2.78
C ILE A 49 -9.83 2.26 -2.81
N ASP A 50 -9.54 3.52 -3.13
CA ASP A 50 -10.55 4.58 -3.18
C ASP A 50 -11.65 4.23 -4.20
N GLU A 51 -11.27 3.76 -5.39
CA GLU A 51 -12.20 3.32 -6.42
C GLU A 51 -12.95 2.04 -6.01
N CYS A 52 -12.27 1.10 -5.35
CA CYS A 52 -12.91 -0.11 -4.84
C CYS A 52 -13.99 0.23 -3.81
N GLN A 53 -13.69 1.11 -2.86
CA GLN A 53 -14.65 1.60 -1.88
C GLN A 53 -15.80 2.35 -2.56
N PHE A 54 -15.50 3.17 -3.57
CA PHE A 54 -16.53 3.85 -4.36
C PHE A 54 -17.46 2.85 -5.04
N GLN A 55 -16.93 1.88 -5.80
CA GLN A 55 -17.72 0.90 -6.55
C GLN A 55 -18.54 -0.01 -5.64
N PHE A 56 -17.99 -0.40 -4.49
CA PHE A 56 -18.61 -1.34 -3.57
C PHE A 56 -19.37 -0.67 -2.41
N ARG A 57 -19.51 0.66 -2.38
CA ARG A 57 -20.15 1.41 -1.28
C ARG A 57 -21.54 0.95 -0.84
N ASN A 58 -22.30 0.35 -1.75
CA ASN A 58 -23.67 -0.14 -1.51
C ASN A 58 -23.76 -1.68 -1.50
N ARG A 59 -22.64 -2.38 -1.29
CA ARG A 59 -22.58 -3.85 -1.21
C ARG A 59 -22.34 -4.29 0.23
N ARG A 60 -22.71 -5.54 0.53
CA ARG A 60 -22.47 -6.16 1.86
C ARG A 60 -20.98 -6.18 2.23
N TRP A 61 -20.12 -6.35 1.23
CA TRP A 61 -18.70 -6.11 1.32
C TRP A 61 -18.38 -4.80 0.60
N ASN A 62 -17.90 -3.80 1.33
CA ASN A 62 -17.73 -2.43 0.86
C ASN A 62 -16.26 -2.04 0.60
N CYS A 63 -15.37 -3.03 0.51
CA CYS A 63 -13.94 -2.82 0.29
C CYS A 63 -13.24 -1.97 1.38
N SER A 64 -13.78 -1.93 2.60
CA SER A 64 -13.07 -1.33 3.73
C SER A 64 -11.74 -2.04 3.99
N THR A 65 -10.67 -1.28 4.11
CA THR A 65 -9.34 -1.79 4.47
C THR A 65 -9.11 -1.59 5.97
N LEU A 66 -8.38 -2.50 6.62
CA LEU A 66 -7.95 -2.30 8.00
C LEU A 66 -6.90 -1.18 8.04
N GLU A 67 -7.12 -0.14 8.85
CA GLU A 67 -6.25 1.05 8.93
C GLU A 67 -4.78 0.74 9.26
N THR A 68 -4.49 -0.43 9.83
CA THR A 68 -3.15 -0.87 10.25
C THR A 68 -2.46 -1.83 9.28
N MET A 69 -3.16 -2.29 8.22
CA MET A 69 -2.62 -3.28 7.28
C MET A 69 -2.03 -2.58 6.06
N PRO A 70 -0.73 -2.76 5.77
CA PRO A 70 -0.15 -2.28 4.52
C PRO A 70 -0.84 -2.98 3.34
N VAL A 71 -1.16 -2.20 2.29
CA VAL A 71 -1.83 -2.71 1.07
C VAL A 71 -1.02 -3.83 0.42
N PHE A 72 0.31 -3.73 0.49
CA PHE A 72 1.22 -4.79 0.11
C PHE A 72 1.61 -5.62 1.33
N GLY A 73 1.39 -6.93 1.25
CA GLY A 73 1.78 -7.85 2.31
C GLY A 73 1.06 -9.18 2.20
N LYS A 74 1.14 -9.97 3.28
CA LYS A 74 0.40 -11.24 3.35
C LYS A 74 -1.10 -10.94 3.38
N ILE A 75 -1.82 -11.49 2.41
CA ILE A 75 -3.28 -11.45 2.38
C ILE A 75 -3.76 -12.48 3.41
N VAL A 76 -4.59 -12.05 4.35
CA VAL A 76 -5.30 -12.98 5.24
C VAL A 76 -6.44 -13.58 4.43
N THR A 77 -6.22 -14.78 3.91
CA THR A 77 -7.30 -15.62 3.38
C THR A 77 -8.03 -16.25 4.56
N GLN A 78 -9.35 -16.12 4.58
CA GLN A 78 -10.20 -16.86 5.50
C GLN A 78 -10.19 -18.35 5.12
#